data_AF-A0A9D9BH38-F1
#
_entry.id   AF-A0A9D9BH38-F1
#
_cell.length_a   1.000
_cell.length_b   1.000
_cell.length_c   1.000
_cell.angle_alpha   90.00
_cell.angle_beta   90.00
_cell.angle_gamma   90.00
#
_symmetry.space_group_name_H-M   'P 1'
#
loop_
_entity.id
_entity.type
_entity.pdbx_description
1 polymer ?
#
loop_
_entity_poly.entity_id
_entity_poly.type
_entity_poly.pdbx_seq_one_letter_code
_entity_poly.pdbx_strand_id
1 'polypeptide(L)'
;MSENNLIFLIIPLFIVCFGLLWSLIVVAISRLGGWAALARQYPAPGPATGRTFSMRSAKFGLFSSYRNCLTVSLSLSGIHMQPMIVFRVGHKPILIPWAAVEGVSRQDFFFTSALKLRVKDRETGTTRNITFYGNELVEALEVHAETYKIPRD
;
A
#
# COMPACT_ATOMS: atom_id res chain seq x y z
N MET A 1 23.99 -37.13 20.58
CA MET A 1 23.82 -35.66 20.51
C MET A 1 22.87 -35.30 21.63
N SER A 2 23.26 -34.47 22.60
CA SER A 2 22.35 -34.09 23.69
C SER A 2 21.16 -33.31 23.11
N GLU A 3 19.97 -33.39 23.74
CA GLU A 3 18.77 -32.66 23.30
C GLU A 3 19.06 -31.16 23.11
N ASN A 4 19.92 -30.59 23.95
CA ASN A 4 20.38 -29.21 23.84
C ASN A 4 21.06 -28.91 22.50
N ASN A 5 21.95 -29.79 22.02
CA ASN A 5 22.65 -29.60 20.75
C ASN A 5 21.69 -29.62 19.55
N LEU A 6 20.61 -30.41 19.65
CA LEU A 6 19.58 -30.46 18.62
C LEU A 6 18.76 -29.16 18.59
N ILE A 7 18.40 -28.63 19.75
CA ILE A 7 17.67 -27.34 19.88
C ILE A 7 18.50 -26.19 19.30
N PHE A 8 19.81 -26.14 19.58
CA PHE A 8 20.71 -25.11 19.04
C PHE A 8 20.86 -25.16 17.52
N LEU A 9 20.59 -26.30 16.87
CA LEU A 9 20.56 -26.43 15.41
C LEU A 9 19.17 -26.14 14.81
N ILE A 10 18.11 -26.65 15.44
CA ILE A 10 16.74 -26.52 14.92
C ILE A 10 16.26 -25.07 14.95
N ILE A 11 16.51 -24.33 16.03
CA ILE A 11 15.99 -22.96 16.18
C ILE A 11 16.55 -22.02 15.09
N PRO A 12 17.87 -21.93 14.84
CA PRO A 12 18.40 -21.10 13.76
C PRO A 12 17.92 -21.56 12.39
N LEU A 13 17.87 -22.87 12.14
CA LEU A 13 17.39 -23.41 10.87
C LEU A 13 15.93 -23.05 10.62
N PHE A 14 15.08 -23.15 11.64
CA PHE A 14 13.69 -22.73 11.57
C PHE A 14 13.57 -21.24 11.25
N ILE A 15 14.33 -20.37 11.93
CA ILE A 15 14.31 -18.92 11.68
C ILE A 15 14.70 -18.60 10.24
N VAL A 16 15.75 -19.25 9.71
CA VAL A 16 16.20 -19.04 8.32
C VAL A 16 15.14 -19.54 7.33
N CYS A 17 14.64 -20.76 7.48
CA CYS A 17 13.63 -21.33 6.60
C CYS A 17 12.33 -20.51 6.64
N PHE A 18 11.89 -20.09 7.82
CA PHE A 18 10.73 -19.23 8.00
C PHE A 18 10.94 -17.86 7.35
N GLY A 19 12.10 -17.23 7.55
CA GLY A 19 12.43 -15.95 6.92
C GLY A 19 12.43 -16.01 5.40
N LEU A 20 12.97 -17.08 4.81
CA LEU A 20 12.97 -17.31 3.36
C LEU A 20 11.56 -17.54 2.81
N LEU A 21 10.78 -18.43 3.45
CA LEU A 21 9.41 -18.72 3.05
C LEU A 21 8.53 -17.47 3.16
N TRP A 22 8.64 -16.74 4.27
CA TRP A 22 7.91 -15.49 4.49
C TRP A 22 8.27 -14.45 3.42
N SER A 23 9.56 -14.25 3.14
CA SER A 23 10.02 -13.32 2.10
C SER A 23 9.47 -13.69 0.73
N LEU A 24 9.44 -14.98 0.38
CA LEU A 24 8.87 -15.47 -0.87
C LEU A 24 7.38 -15.15 -0.97
N ILE A 25 6.60 -15.42 0.09
CA ILE A 25 5.17 -15.13 0.16
C ILE A 25 4.91 -13.63 0.00
N VAL A 26 5.63 -12.78 0.75
CA VAL A 26 5.43 -11.33 0.69
C VAL A 26 5.79 -10.78 -0.69
N VAL A 27 6.87 -11.25 -1.33
CA VAL A 27 7.22 -10.86 -2.70
C VAL A 27 6.17 -11.30 -3.71
N ALA A 28 5.62 -12.52 -3.57
CA ALA A 28 4.57 -13.02 -4.45
C ALA A 28 3.30 -12.16 -4.34
N ILE A 29 2.87 -11.82 -3.12
CA ILE A 29 1.71 -10.93 -2.89
C ILE A 29 1.94 -9.56 -3.52
N SER A 30 3.14 -8.99 -3.37
CA SER A 30 3.46 -7.68 -3.96
C SER A 30 3.34 -7.67 -5.49
N ARG A 31 3.84 -8.74 -6.13
CA ARG A 31 3.83 -8.87 -7.59
C ARG A 31 2.44 -9.15 -8.14
N LEU A 32 1.75 -10.12 -7.56
CA LEU A 32 0.42 -10.54 -8.01
C LEU A 32 -0.66 -9.51 -7.66
N GLY A 33 -0.49 -8.79 -6.55
CA GLY A 33 -1.41 -7.77 -6.08
C GLY A 33 -1.28 -6.41 -6.79
N GLY A 34 -0.31 -6.25 -7.68
CA GLY A 34 -0.09 -5.01 -8.44
C GLY A 34 0.69 -3.91 -7.69
N TRP A 35 1.08 -4.14 -6.43
CA TRP A 35 1.90 -3.19 -5.68
C TRP A 35 3.27 -3.00 -6.32
N ALA A 36 3.94 -4.10 -6.68
CA ALA A 36 5.26 -4.03 -7.29
C ALA A 36 5.26 -3.24 -8.61
N ALA A 37 4.17 -3.30 -9.38
CA ALA A 37 4.01 -2.50 -10.61
C ALA A 37 3.88 -1.01 -10.29
N LEU A 38 2.99 -0.65 -9.36
CA LEU A 38 2.85 0.75 -8.93
C LEU A 38 4.13 1.31 -8.31
N ALA A 39 4.86 0.50 -7.52
CA ALA A 39 6.13 0.91 -6.93
C ALA A 39 7.25 1.13 -7.95
N ARG A 40 7.19 0.49 -9.12
CA ARG A 40 8.10 0.80 -10.24
C ARG A 40 7.72 2.10 -10.94
N GLN A 41 6.44 2.34 -11.13
CA GLN A 41 5.92 3.51 -11.85
C GLN A 41 6.00 4.80 -11.03
N TYR A 42 5.75 4.66 -9.73
CA TYR A 42 5.64 5.75 -8.76
C TYR A 42 6.51 5.47 -7.54
N PRO A 43 7.85 5.31 -7.71
CA PRO A 43 8.74 5.07 -6.58
C PRO A 43 8.74 6.27 -5.65
N ALA A 44 8.71 6.03 -4.33
CA ALA A 44 8.94 7.09 -3.35
C ALA A 44 10.46 7.24 -3.08
N PRO A 45 11.11 8.33 -3.51
CA PRO A 45 12.56 8.50 -3.39
C PRO A 45 13.02 8.91 -1.97
N GLY A 46 12.10 9.25 -1.07
CA GLY A 46 12.41 9.78 0.25
C GLY A 46 11.37 9.43 1.30
N PRO A 47 11.56 9.88 2.55
CA PRO A 47 10.61 9.67 3.62
C PRO A 47 9.27 10.35 3.31
N ALA A 48 8.20 9.80 3.90
CA ALA A 48 6.88 10.38 3.79
C ALA A 48 6.87 11.80 4.38
N THR A 49 6.25 12.74 3.65
CA THR A 49 6.06 14.12 4.11
C THR A 49 4.57 14.40 4.29
N GLY A 50 4.24 15.42 5.09
CA GLY A 50 2.85 15.83 5.32
C GLY A 50 2.08 14.98 6.34
N ARG A 51 0.74 15.00 6.25
CA ARG A 51 -0.14 14.39 7.25
C ARG A 51 -0.14 12.87 7.08
N THR A 52 0.21 12.15 8.15
CA THR A 52 0.40 10.70 8.13
C THR A 52 -0.72 9.97 8.89
N PHE A 53 -1.17 8.86 8.30
CA PHE A 53 -2.22 7.99 8.81
C PHE A 53 -1.68 6.56 8.87
N SER A 54 -1.39 6.04 10.06
CA SER A 54 -0.92 4.67 10.28
C SER A 54 -2.06 3.65 10.37
N MET A 55 -1.74 2.36 10.23
CA MET A 55 -2.68 1.23 10.37
C MET A 55 -3.92 1.35 9.47
N ARG A 56 -3.72 1.87 8.25
CA ARG A 56 -4.79 2.02 7.27
C ARG A 56 -4.88 0.83 6.34
N SER A 57 -6.06 0.71 5.75
CA SER A 57 -6.40 -0.32 4.79
C SER A 57 -6.56 0.30 3.40
N ALA A 58 -6.03 -0.37 2.39
CA ALA A 58 -6.26 -0.02 0.99
C ALA A 58 -6.51 -1.28 0.15
N LYS A 59 -7.35 -1.16 -0.88
CA LYS A 59 -7.66 -2.23 -1.83
C LYS A 59 -7.18 -1.82 -3.22
N PHE A 60 -6.46 -2.71 -3.88
CA PHE A 60 -5.93 -2.54 -5.22
C PHE A 60 -6.73 -3.44 -6.16
N GLY A 61 -7.55 -2.83 -7.02
CA GLY A 61 -8.45 -3.56 -7.92
C GLY A 61 -9.46 -4.43 -7.17
N LEU A 62 -9.77 -5.61 -7.73
CA LEU A 62 -10.74 -6.54 -7.11
C LEU A 62 -10.10 -7.52 -6.13
N PHE A 63 -8.87 -7.98 -6.40
CA PHE A 63 -8.29 -9.17 -5.76
C PHE A 63 -7.23 -8.88 -4.69
N SER A 64 -6.66 -7.68 -4.63
CA SER A 64 -5.60 -7.37 -3.67
C SER A 64 -6.07 -6.38 -2.61
N SER A 65 -5.87 -6.71 -1.35
CA SER A 65 -6.24 -5.86 -0.22
C SER A 65 -5.14 -5.89 0.85
N TYR A 66 -4.73 -4.71 1.27
CA TYR A 66 -3.79 -4.45 2.34
C TYR A 66 -4.61 -3.97 3.53
N ARG A 67 -4.78 -4.81 4.56
CA ARG A 67 -5.64 -4.51 5.70
C ARG A 67 -4.80 -4.18 6.92
N ASN A 68 -5.04 -3.00 7.50
CA ASN A 68 -4.39 -2.48 8.71
C ASN A 68 -2.86 -2.63 8.70
N CYS A 69 -2.24 -2.53 7.53
CA CYS A 69 -0.81 -2.74 7.37
C CYS A 69 -0.13 -1.62 6.59
N LEU A 70 -0.87 -0.55 6.25
CA LEU A 70 -0.34 0.59 5.52
C LEU A 70 -0.25 1.83 6.39
N THR A 71 0.82 2.58 6.17
CA THR A 71 0.95 3.99 6.54
C THR A 71 0.75 4.80 5.27
N VAL A 72 -0.26 5.66 5.27
CA VAL A 72 -0.58 6.55 4.15
C VAL A 72 -0.26 7.98 4.58
N SER A 73 0.50 8.72 3.79
CA SER A 73 0.79 10.12 4.07
C SER A 73 0.39 10.99 2.89
N LEU A 74 -0.30 12.09 3.18
CA LEU A 74 -0.77 13.05 2.19
C LEU A 74 0.13 14.27 2.23
N SER A 75 0.73 14.57 1.08
CA SER A 75 1.68 15.66 0.90
C SER A 75 1.32 16.50 -0.32
N LEU A 76 2.01 17.62 -0.52
CA LEU A 76 1.89 18.39 -1.76
C LEU A 76 2.32 17.59 -2.99
N SER A 77 3.31 16.70 -2.84
CA SER A 77 3.82 15.88 -3.93
C SER A 77 2.89 14.75 -4.34
N GLY A 78 1.98 14.32 -3.47
CA GLY A 78 1.10 13.18 -3.73
C GLY A 78 0.74 12.36 -2.49
N ILE A 79 0.22 11.17 -2.78
CA ILE A 79 -0.16 10.15 -1.81
C ILE A 79 1.01 9.18 -1.64
N HIS A 80 1.67 9.27 -0.49
CA HIS A 80 2.70 8.34 -0.10
C HIS A 80 2.08 7.12 0.61
N MET A 81 2.49 5.92 0.24
CA MET A 81 2.03 4.67 0.86
C MET A 81 3.21 3.77 1.20
N GLN A 82 3.25 3.33 2.44
CA GLN A 82 4.30 2.47 2.96
C GLN A 82 3.72 1.36 3.85
N PRO A 83 3.97 0.08 3.55
CA PRO A 83 3.59 -1.01 4.44
C PRO A 83 4.43 -1.05 5.72
N MET A 84 3.91 -1.72 6.74
CA MET A 84 4.67 -2.03 7.96
C MET A 84 5.98 -2.75 7.64
N ILE A 85 6.97 -2.60 8.52
CA ILE A 85 8.34 -3.08 8.31
C ILE A 85 8.42 -4.57 7.92
N VAL A 86 7.57 -5.41 8.52
CA VAL A 86 7.50 -6.86 8.25
C VAL A 86 7.02 -7.22 6.84
N PHE A 87 6.32 -6.31 6.17
CA PHE A 87 5.83 -6.46 4.80
C PHE A 87 6.67 -5.66 3.78
N ARG A 88 7.67 -4.88 4.22
CA ARG A 88 8.48 -4.05 3.30
C ARG A 88 9.33 -4.86 2.34
N VAL A 89 9.65 -6.11 2.67
CA VAL A 89 10.36 -7.01 1.76
C VAL A 89 9.51 -7.21 0.50
N GLY A 90 9.98 -6.72 -0.65
CA GLY A 90 9.21 -6.74 -1.89
C GLY A 90 8.22 -5.59 -2.09
N HIS A 91 7.78 -4.90 -1.02
CA HIS A 91 6.87 -3.75 -1.10
C HIS A 91 7.60 -2.43 -0.91
N LYS A 92 8.29 -1.99 -1.98
CA LYS A 92 8.89 -0.66 -2.00
C LYS A 92 7.81 0.42 -1.77
N PRO A 93 8.08 1.47 -0.97
CA PRO A 93 7.14 2.56 -0.78
C PRO A 93 6.78 3.25 -2.09
N ILE A 94 5.54 3.73 -2.18
CA ILE A 94 4.95 4.30 -3.40
C ILE A 94 4.60 5.76 -3.13
N LEU A 95 4.87 6.65 -4.08
CA LEU A 95 4.41 8.04 -4.05
C LEU A 95 3.62 8.34 -5.32
N ILE A 96 2.28 8.24 -5.23
CA ILE A 96 1.39 8.52 -6.36
C ILE A 96 1.19 10.05 -6.43
N PRO A 97 1.67 10.74 -7.47
CA PRO A 97 1.46 12.17 -7.58
C PRO A 97 -0.02 12.46 -7.85
N TRP A 98 -0.52 13.61 -7.37
CA TRP A 98 -1.91 14.02 -7.60
C TRP A 98 -2.25 14.08 -9.09
N ALA A 99 -1.29 14.47 -9.94
CA ALA A 99 -1.43 14.48 -11.40
C ALA A 99 -1.63 13.10 -12.05
N ALA A 100 -1.33 12.01 -11.34
CA ALA A 100 -1.62 10.64 -11.82
C ALA A 100 -3.02 10.15 -11.41
N VAL A 101 -3.74 10.90 -10.58
CA VAL A 101 -5.10 10.56 -10.16
C VAL A 101 -6.08 11.17 -11.16
N GLU A 102 -6.78 10.33 -11.90
CA GLU A 102 -7.69 10.73 -12.97
C GLU A 102 -9.14 10.95 -12.49
N GLY A 103 -9.48 10.43 -11.32
CA GLY A 103 -10.80 10.63 -10.73
C GLY A 103 -10.92 10.06 -9.33
N VAL A 104 -11.89 10.57 -8.58
CA VAL A 104 -12.24 10.08 -7.24
C VAL A 104 -13.73 9.76 -7.17
N SER A 105 -14.08 8.66 -6.49
CA SER A 105 -15.45 8.23 -6.27
C SER A 105 -15.63 7.81 -4.82
N ARG A 106 -16.55 8.49 -4.11
CA ARG A 106 -16.90 8.15 -2.73
C ARG A 106 -17.84 6.95 -2.73
N GLN A 107 -17.51 5.96 -1.91
CA GLN A 107 -18.26 4.72 -1.75
C GLN A 107 -18.45 4.48 -0.25
N ASP A 108 -19.50 5.09 0.31
CA ASP A 108 -19.81 4.90 1.71
C ASP A 108 -20.45 3.53 1.94
N PHE A 109 -19.98 2.84 2.97
CA PHE A 109 -20.60 1.64 3.51
C PHE A 109 -21.14 1.98 4.90
N PHE A 110 -22.20 1.29 5.33
CA PHE A 110 -22.99 1.55 6.55
C PHE A 110 -22.26 2.15 7.76
N PHE A 111 -21.00 1.77 8.02
CA PHE A 111 -20.19 2.27 9.14
C PHE A 111 -18.76 2.72 8.75
N THR A 112 -18.43 2.74 7.46
CA THR A 112 -17.08 3.10 7.01
C THR A 112 -17.12 3.82 5.66
N SER A 113 -16.55 5.03 5.61
CA SER A 113 -16.34 5.72 4.34
C SER A 113 -15.25 5.01 3.56
N ALA A 114 -15.44 4.89 2.25
CA ALA A 114 -14.39 4.48 1.34
C ALA A 114 -14.26 5.48 0.19
N LEU A 115 -13.03 5.73 -0.25
CA LEU A 115 -12.75 6.57 -1.40
C LEU A 115 -11.98 5.78 -2.43
N LYS A 116 -12.56 5.61 -3.61
CA LYS A 116 -11.93 4.96 -4.75
C LYS A 116 -11.23 6.03 -5.59
N LEU A 117 -9.93 5.88 -5.75
CA LEU A 117 -9.11 6.67 -6.66
C LEU A 117 -8.89 5.87 -7.95
N ARG A 118 -9.05 6.51 -9.09
CA ARG A 118 -8.56 6.00 -10.37
C ARG A 118 -7.19 6.58 -10.62
N VAL A 119 -6.18 5.73 -10.66
CA VAL A 119 -4.79 6.11 -10.89
C VAL A 119 -4.36 5.61 -12.25
N LYS A 120 -3.74 6.49 -13.04
CA LYS A 120 -3.19 6.13 -14.34
C LYS A 120 -2.04 5.13 -14.18
N ASP A 121 -2.15 4.01 -14.87
CA ASP A 121 -1.07 3.05 -15.05
C ASP A 121 -0.23 3.47 -16.26
N ARG A 122 1.05 3.78 -16.03
CA ARG A 122 1.99 4.16 -17.09
C ARG A 122 2.52 2.98 -17.91
N GLU A 123 2.52 1.76 -17.35
CA GLU A 123 2.97 0.56 -18.05
C GLU A 123 1.91 0.04 -19.03
N THR A 124 0.62 0.06 -18.64
CA THR A 124 -0.47 -0.47 -19.48
C THR A 124 -1.28 0.60 -20.20
N GLY A 125 -1.14 1.87 -19.82
CA GLY A 125 -1.98 2.97 -20.31
C GLY A 125 -3.43 2.91 -19.81
N THR A 126 -3.77 1.96 -18.92
CA THR A 126 -5.10 1.80 -18.34
C THR A 126 -5.19 2.51 -17.00
N THR A 127 -6.38 2.50 -16.37
CA THR A 127 -6.56 2.98 -15.01
C THR A 127 -6.56 1.82 -14.01
N ARG A 128 -5.99 2.05 -12.84
CA ARG A 128 -6.09 1.16 -11.68
C ARG A 128 -6.93 1.82 -10.60
N ASN A 129 -7.87 1.04 -10.06
CA ASN A 129 -8.68 1.48 -8.94
C ASN A 129 -7.94 1.17 -7.62
N ILE A 130 -7.76 2.19 -6.80
CA ILE A 130 -7.22 2.07 -5.45
C ILE A 130 -8.27 2.62 -4.48
N THR A 131 -8.82 1.76 -3.64
CA THR A 131 -9.82 2.16 -2.65
C THR A 131 -9.20 2.29 -1.27
N PHE A 132 -9.34 3.46 -0.65
CA PHE A 132 -8.96 3.72 0.73
C PHE A 132 -10.17 3.64 1.64
N TYR A 133 -9.96 3.23 2.89
CA TYR A 133 -11.03 3.09 3.89
C TYR A 133 -10.75 3.94 5.13
N GLY A 134 -11.83 4.35 5.78
CA GLY A 134 -11.82 5.05 7.06
C GLY A 134 -12.05 6.55 6.92
N ASN A 135 -12.99 7.06 7.71
CA ASN A 135 -13.55 8.41 7.59
C ASN A 135 -12.47 9.50 7.56
N GLU A 136 -11.55 9.50 8.54
CA GLU A 136 -10.50 10.51 8.64
C GLU A 136 -9.57 10.57 7.42
N LEU A 137 -9.18 9.41 6.87
CA LEU A 137 -8.32 9.34 5.69
C LEU A 137 -9.09 9.73 4.43
N VAL A 138 -10.35 9.28 4.32
CA VAL A 138 -11.22 9.59 3.18
C VAL A 138 -11.49 11.09 3.10
N GLU A 139 -11.88 11.71 4.21
CA GLU A 139 -12.10 13.16 4.28
C GLU A 139 -10.83 13.93 3.90
N ALA A 140 -9.67 13.53 4.43
CA ALA A 140 -8.42 14.18 4.09
C ALA A 140 -8.05 14.02 2.60
N LEU A 141 -8.31 12.86 2.01
CA LEU A 141 -8.12 12.63 0.57
C LEU A 141 -9.09 13.47 -0.28
N GLU A 142 -10.34 13.64 0.16
CA GLU A 142 -11.32 14.48 -0.53
C GLU A 142 -10.91 15.95 -0.55
N VAL A 143 -10.43 16.49 0.58
CA VAL A 143 -9.91 17.86 0.64
C VAL A 143 -8.76 18.06 -0.33
N HIS A 144 -7.84 17.09 -0.43
CA HIS A 144 -6.75 17.17 -1.41
C HIS A 144 -7.29 17.03 -2.84
N ALA A 145 -8.24 16.14 -3.10
CA ALA A 145 -8.85 15.98 -4.41
C ALA A 145 -9.51 17.28 -4.90
N GLU A 146 -10.23 17.98 -4.03
CA GLU A 146 -10.78 19.31 -4.32
C GLU A 146 -9.67 20.33 -4.60
N THR A 147 -8.65 20.37 -3.75
CA THR A 147 -7.50 21.29 -3.88
C THR A 147 -6.81 21.14 -5.23
N TYR A 148 -6.60 19.91 -5.70
CA TYR A 148 -5.97 19.60 -6.99
C TYR A 148 -6.96 19.51 -8.15
N LYS A 149 -8.23 19.88 -7.93
CA LYS A 149 -9.31 19.86 -8.94
C LYS A 149 -9.45 18.51 -9.64
N ILE A 150 -9.24 17.42 -8.90
CA ILE A 150 -9.40 16.07 -9.43
C ILE A 150 -10.89 15.81 -9.66
N PRO A 151 -11.31 15.35 -10.86
CA PRO A 151 -12.71 15.11 -11.16
C PRO A 151 -13.36 14.11 -10.19
N ARG A 152 -14.60 14.39 -9.81
CA ARG A 152 -15.46 13.43 -9.11
C ARG A 152 -16.26 12.65 -10.15
N ASP A 153 -16.32 11.33 -9.94
CA ASP A 153 -17.19 10.43 -10.70
C ASP A 153 -18.62 10.41 -10.16
#